data_AF-A0A429BGC2-F1
#
_entry.id   AF-A0A429BGC2-F1
#
_cell.length_a   1.000
_cell.length_b   1.000
_cell.length_c   1.000
_cell.angle_alpha   90.00
_cell.angle_beta   90.00
_cell.angle_gamma   90.00
#
_symmetry.space_group_name_H-M   'P 1'
#
loop_
_entity.id
_entity.type
_entity.pdbx_description
1 polymer ?
#
loop_
_entity_poly.entity_id
_entity_poly.type
_entity_poly.pdbx_seq_one_letter_code
_entity_poly.pdbx_strand_id
1 'polypeptide(L)' 'MIGRGHRGDENGDTTFTCGRIYIDNVQVTVVKLDIWGTVTDENRHEYQTPANQVITGIRHDGDENGWTQYEYGWISYTG' A
#
# COMPACT_ATOMS: atom_id res chain seq x y z
N MET A 1 2.87 -0.82 -4.68
CA MET A 1 3.83 -0.06 -3.83
C MET A 1 4.81 -1.06 -3.21
N ILE A 2 6.11 -0.75 -3.12
CA ILE A 2 7.11 -1.68 -2.51
C ILE A 2 7.79 -1.12 -1.26
N GLY A 3 7.51 0.13 -0.89
CA GLY A 3 8.02 0.73 0.34
C GLY A 3 7.39 2.09 0.63
N ARG A 4 7.42 2.47 1.91
CA ARG A 4 7.04 3.79 2.43
C ARG A 4 8.14 4.27 3.37
N GLY A 5 8.58 5.51 3.20
CA GLY A 5 9.43 6.21 4.16
C GLY A 5 8.69 7.40 4.75
N HIS A 6 8.78 7.58 6.06
CA HIS A 6 8.27 8.75 6.77
C HIS A 6 9.33 9.22 7.78
N ARG A 7 9.50 10.53 7.94
CA ARG A 7 10.47 11.11 8.88
C ARG A 7 9.91 12.39 9.50
N GLY A 8 9.81 12.41 10.84
CA GLY A 8 9.27 13.54 11.60
C GLY A 8 7.84 13.29 12.09
N ASP A 9 7.20 14.35 12.57
CA ASP A 9 5.76 14.47 12.85
C ASP A 9 4.98 14.87 11.57
N GLU A 10 3.65 14.95 11.59
CA GLU A 10 2.73 15.01 10.41
C GLU A 10 3.04 16.03 9.30
N ASN A 11 3.93 17.00 9.50
CA ASN A 11 4.41 17.87 8.44
C ASN A 11 5.57 17.27 7.61
N GLY A 12 6.02 16.07 7.97
CA GLY A 12 7.07 15.34 7.28
C GLY A 12 6.61 14.76 5.95
N ASP A 13 7.47 14.89 4.94
CA ASP A 13 7.21 14.30 3.62
C ASP A 13 7.07 12.78 3.74
N THR A 14 5.90 12.26 3.34
CA THR A 14 5.75 10.83 3.11
C THR A 14 6.27 10.49 1.71
N THR A 15 7.24 9.59 1.66
CA THR A 15 7.84 9.11 0.41
C THR A 15 7.35 7.72 0.07
N PHE A 16 7.10 7.49 -1.22
CA PHE A 16 6.64 6.20 -1.73
C PHE A 16 7.64 5.63 -2.74
N THR A 17 7.97 4.36 -2.57
CA THR A 17 8.73 3.61 -3.55
C THR A 17 7.77 2.77 -4.39
N CYS A 18 7.74 3.08 -5.68
CA CYS A 18 6.95 2.35 -6.68
C CYS A 18 7.83 1.38 -7.46
N GLY A 19 7.34 0.16 -7.67
CA GLY A 19 8.00 -0.88 -8.44
C GLY A 19 7.04 -1.53 -9.43
N ARG A 20 7.59 -2.12 -10.49
CA ARG A 20 6.86 -2.95 -11.46
C ARG A 20 7.18 -4.42 -11.21
N ILE A 21 6.19 -5.29 -11.35
CA ILE A 21 6.35 -6.73 -11.17
C ILE A 21 6.40 -7.38 -12.56
N TYR A 22 7.40 -8.23 -12.77
CA TYR A 22 7.56 -9.06 -13.97
C TYR A 22 7.66 -10.53 -13.55
N ILE A 23 6.95 -11.40 -14.23
CA ILE A 23 7.05 -12.87 -14.11
C ILE A 23 7.38 -13.37 -15.52
N ASP A 24 8.47 -14.14 -15.67
CA ASP A 24 8.93 -14.63 -16.98
C ASP A 24 8.99 -13.56 -18.07
N ASN A 25 9.53 -12.38 -17.73
CA ASN A 25 9.61 -11.19 -18.57
C ASN A 25 8.26 -10.56 -18.99
N VAL A 26 7.13 -11.10 -18.56
CA VAL A 26 5.80 -10.53 -18.79
C VAL A 26 5.44 -9.63 -17.60
N GLN A 27 5.03 -8.39 -17.89
CA GLN A 27 4.63 -7.45 -16.85
C GLN A 27 3.27 -7.85 -16.26
N VAL A 28 3.23 -7.97 -14.93
CA VAL A 28 2.00 -8.24 -14.19
C VAL A 28 1.12 -6.99 -14.19
N THR A 29 -0.18 -7.17 -14.42
CA THR A 29 -1.16 -6.08 -14.35
C THR A 29 -1.78 -6.05 -12.96
N VAL A 30 -1.76 -4.88 -12.33
CA VAL A 30 -2.52 -4.64 -11.10
C VAL A 30 -3.95 -4.33 -11.49
N VAL A 31 -4.88 -5.20 -11.10
CA VAL A 31 -6.32 -4.95 -11.21
C VAL A 31 -6.72 -4.16 -9.97
N LYS A 32 -6.82 -2.85 -10.14
CA LYS A 32 -7.31 -1.96 -9.10
C LYS A 32 -8.80 -2.27 -8.86
N LEU A 33 -9.11 -2.75 -7.67
CA LEU A 33 -10.44 -2.65 -7.10
C LEU A 33 -10.31 -1.52 -6.08
N ASP A 34 -11.17 -0.50 -6.08
CA ASP A 34 -11.15 0.60 -5.09
C ASP A 34 -11.57 0.08 -3.70
N ILE A 35 -10.91 -0.98 -3.21
CA ILE A 35 -11.15 -1.61 -1.93
C ILE A 35 -10.22 -0.98 -0.92
N TRP A 36 -10.82 -0.17 -0.05
CA TRP A 36 -10.16 0.38 1.11
C TRP A 36 -10.21 -0.64 2.25
N GLY A 37 -9.03 -0.98 2.73
CA GLY A 37 -8.78 -1.93 3.80
C GLY A 37 -8.69 -1.32 5.18
N THR A 38 -8.24 -2.17 6.10
CA THR A 38 -8.09 -1.95 7.54
C THR A 38 -7.49 -0.59 7.87
N VAL A 39 -8.12 0.06 8.84
CA VAL A 39 -7.56 1.16 9.62
C VAL A 39 -6.57 0.59 10.62
N THR A 40 -5.29 0.94 10.51
CA THR A 40 -4.32 0.68 11.56
C THR A 40 -4.13 1.91 12.43
N ASP A 41 -4.27 1.73 13.74
CA ASP A 41 -3.69 2.62 14.75
C ASP A 41 -2.20 2.81 14.44
N GLU A 42 -1.73 4.06 14.49
CA GLU A 42 -0.37 4.46 14.13
C GLU A 42 0.72 3.63 14.85
N ASN A 43 0.42 3.13 16.06
CA ASN A 43 1.32 2.25 16.82
C ASN A 43 1.56 0.87 16.17
N ARG A 44 0.78 0.53 15.13
CA ARG A 44 0.99 -0.65 14.29
C ARG A 44 1.50 -0.22 12.91
N HIS A 45 2.80 -0.35 12.73
CA HIS A 45 3.48 0.01 11.49
C HIS A 45 3.42 -1.07 10.40
N GLU A 46 2.71 -2.17 10.62
CA GLU A 46 2.65 -3.31 9.72
C GLU A 46 1.21 -3.62 9.29
N TYR A 47 1.03 -3.80 7.98
CA TYR A 47 -0.21 -4.27 7.39
C TYR A 47 0.10 -5.30 6.31
N GLN A 48 -0.61 -6.42 6.35
CA GLN A 48 -0.54 -7.47 5.35
C GLN A 48 -1.89 -7.57 4.64
N THR A 49 -1.85 -7.57 3.30
CA THR A 49 -3.03 -7.78 2.47
C THR A 49 -3.55 -9.22 2.59
N PRO A 50 -4.84 -9.46 2.33
CA PRO A 50 -5.35 -10.81 2.12
C PRO A 50 -4.57 -11.58 1.06
N ALA A 51 -4.65 -12.92 1.09
CA ALA A 51 -3.93 -13.78 0.16
C ALA A 51 -4.21 -13.38 -1.31
N ASN A 52 -3.15 -13.38 -2.12
CA ASN A 52 -3.15 -13.02 -3.55
C ASN A 52 -3.52 -11.56 -3.89
N GLN A 53 -3.40 -10.64 -2.93
CA GLN A 53 -3.64 -9.21 -3.14
C GLN A 53 -2.38 -8.39 -2.85
N VAL A 54 -2.27 -7.23 -3.48
CA VAL A 54 -1.15 -6.29 -3.34
C VAL A 54 -1.63 -4.91 -2.91
N ILE A 55 -0.81 -4.19 -2.15
CA ILE A 55 -1.09 -2.80 -1.77
C ILE A 55 -0.92 -1.90 -2.99
N THR A 56 -1.99 -1.19 -3.33
CA THR A 56 -2.07 -0.24 -4.45
C THR A 56 -2.04 1.21 -3.99
N GLY A 57 -2.44 1.49 -2.75
CA GLY A 57 -2.47 2.85 -2.20
C GLY A 57 -2.40 2.85 -0.67
N ILE A 58 -2.03 4.01 -0.12
CA ILE A 58 -2.06 4.29 1.32
C ILE A 58 -2.67 5.68 1.49
N ARG A 59 -3.59 5.81 2.44
CA ARG A 59 -4.12 7.08 2.92
C ARG A 59 -3.83 7.19 4.41
N HIS A 60 -3.45 8.38 4.84
CA HIS A 60 -3.24 8.70 6.24
C HIS A 60 -3.98 9.99 6.54
N ASP A 61 -4.66 10.07 7.68
CA ASP A 61 -5.51 11.20 8.08
C ASP A 61 -5.38 11.44 9.59
N GLY A 62 -4.97 12.66 9.97
CA GLY A 62 -4.80 13.11 11.37
C GLY A 62 -3.43 12.83 11.98
N ASP A 63 -3.20 13.40 13.17
CA ASP A 63 -2.04 13.24 14.06
C ASP A 63 -2.32 12.41 15.31
N GLU A 64 -1.27 11.83 15.93
CA GLU A 64 -1.09 11.09 17.24
C GLU A 64 -2.20 10.07 17.68
N ASN A 65 -3.28 10.01 16.92
CA ASN A 65 -4.49 9.21 16.97
C ASN A 65 -5.01 8.97 15.53
N GLY A 66 -4.22 9.36 14.52
CA GLY A 66 -4.54 9.30 13.11
C GLY A 66 -4.63 7.86 12.59
N TRP A 67 -5.43 7.67 11.56
CA TRP A 67 -5.73 6.36 11.01
C TRP A 67 -5.05 6.18 9.66
N THR A 68 -4.30 5.09 9.50
CA THR A 68 -3.76 4.71 8.20
C THR A 68 -4.68 3.70 7.53
N GLN A 69 -5.11 3.99 6.31
CA GLN A 69 -5.89 3.11 5.45
C GLN A 69 -5.04 2.60 4.31
N TYR A 70 -5.21 1.32 3.98
CA TYR A 70 -4.50 0.67 2.89
C TYR A 70 -5.49 0.31 1.78
N GLU A 71 -5.20 0.72 0.55
CA GLU A 71 -5.92 0.25 -0.62
C GLU A 71 -5.19 -0.96 -1.19
N TYR A 72 -5.93 -2.02 -1.52
CA TYR A 72 -5.38 -3.23 -2.10
C TYR A 72 -6.23 -3.78 -3.25
N GLY A 73 -5.57 -4.51 -4.14
CA GLY A 73 -6.20 -5.09 -5.32
C GLY A 73 -5.57 -6.41 -5.72
N TRP A 74 -6.15 -7.06 -6.73
CA TRP A 74 -5.62 -8.30 -7.28
C TRP A 74 -4.52 -8.01 -8.29
N ILE A 75 -3.64 -8.98 -8.48
CA ILE A 75 -2.75 -9.00 -9.63
C ILE A 75 -3.23 -10.04 -10.62
N SER A 76 -3.19 -9.68 -11.90
CA SER A 76 -3.48 -10.58 -13.01
C SER A 76 -2.20 -10.83 -13.79
N TYR A 77 -1.87 -12.10 -13.96
CA TYR A 77 -0.80 -12.59 -14.81
C TYR A 77 -1.41 -13.50 -15.88
N THR A 78 -1.28 -13.09 -17.13
CA THR A 78 -1.58 -13.92 -18.30
C THR A 78 -0.26 -14.30 -18.93
N GLY A 79 0.28 -15.45 -18.52
CA GLY A 79 1.38 -16.13 -19.19
C GLY A 79 0.93 -16.82 -20.46
#